data_AF-A0A6A6KAS6-F1
#
_entry.id   AF-A0A6A6KAS6-F1
#
_cell.length_a   1.000
_cell.length_b   1.000
_cell.length_c   1.000
_cell.angle_alpha   90.00
_cell.angle_beta   90.00
_cell.angle_gamma   90.00
#
_symmetry.space_group_name_H-M   'P 1'
#
loop_
_entity.id
_entity.type
_entity.pdbx_description
1 polymer ?
#
loop_
_entity_poly.entity_id
_entity_poly.type
_entity_poly.pdbx_seq_one_letter_code
_entity_poly.pdbx_strand_id
1 'polypeptide(L)'
;MMVGDGMGVTVISGNRSVIDGWTTFRSATFAVSGRGFIARDITFENTAGAAKHQAVALRSDSDLSVFFRCEIKGYQDTLYTHTMRQFYRECRISGTVDFIFGDATAVFQNCQILAKKGLSNQKNTITAQGRKDPNEPTGFSIQFCNISADIDLLPYTNSTYTYLGRPWKIFSRTVVMQSYMSDVIRPQGWLEWSGDQYLDTLHYGEYLNYGPGAGLANRVKWPGYHIFNTSNQANNFTVAQFIEGNLWLPSTGVRYTAGPGGCTLGQSFLSSTLTIFIDPTGWTNWFGDQGLDGLYYGEYDNYGPGSAVDSRVTWPGFHIMDAYDVYNFTVSYFITGDEWLHSTSFPYDDGI
;
A
#
# COMPACT_ATOMS: atom_id res chain seq x y z
N MET A 1 0.42 5.91 -23.58
CA MET A 1 1.12 4.94 -22.70
C MET A 1 2.61 5.05 -22.95
N MET A 2 3.43 5.00 -21.91
CA MET A 2 4.88 4.89 -21.96
C MET A 2 5.30 3.59 -21.30
N VAL A 3 6.18 2.82 -21.95
CA VAL A 3 6.68 1.54 -21.45
C VAL A 3 8.20 1.56 -21.59
N GLY A 4 8.91 1.32 -20.49
CA GLY A 4 10.34 1.10 -20.51
C GLY A 4 10.69 -0.39 -20.50
N ASP A 5 11.99 -0.68 -20.57
CA ASP A 5 12.54 -2.04 -20.54
C ASP A 5 12.70 -2.59 -19.10
N GLY A 6 12.33 -1.82 -18.08
CA GLY A 6 12.43 -2.20 -16.67
C GLY A 6 12.82 -1.03 -15.76
N MET A 7 12.39 -1.11 -14.49
CA MET A 7 12.88 -0.21 -13.43
C MET A 7 14.41 -0.28 -13.35
N GLY A 8 15.07 0.89 -13.34
CA GLY A 8 16.52 1.02 -13.32
C GLY A 8 17.21 0.78 -14.67
N VAL A 9 16.50 0.29 -15.69
CA VAL A 9 17.02 0.09 -17.05
C VAL A 9 16.67 1.30 -17.92
N THR A 10 15.38 1.65 -18.00
CA THR A 10 14.94 2.89 -18.65
C THR A 10 14.77 3.98 -17.60
N VAL A 11 15.57 5.04 -17.70
CA VAL A 11 15.62 6.13 -16.71
C VAL A 11 15.40 7.48 -17.37
N ILE A 12 14.40 8.23 -16.88
CA ILE A 12 14.21 9.64 -17.19
C ILE A 12 14.73 10.44 -16.00
N SER A 13 15.81 11.20 -16.24
CA SER A 13 16.58 11.88 -15.19
C SER A 13 16.59 13.39 -15.38
N GLY A 14 16.60 14.12 -14.28
CA GLY A 14 16.67 15.58 -14.20
C GLY A 14 17.15 16.01 -12.82
N ASN A 15 17.40 17.32 -12.63
CA ASN A 15 17.98 17.83 -11.39
C ASN A 15 17.53 19.26 -11.03
N ARG A 16 16.38 19.71 -11.56
CA ARG A 16 15.84 21.03 -11.21
C ARG A 16 15.40 21.04 -9.76
N SER A 17 15.60 22.17 -9.08
CA SER A 17 15.32 22.33 -7.66
C SER A 17 14.93 23.76 -7.29
N VAL A 18 14.32 23.93 -6.11
CA VAL A 18 13.96 25.26 -5.59
C VAL A 18 15.20 26.12 -5.30
N ILE A 19 16.27 25.53 -4.79
CA ILE A 19 17.52 26.27 -4.55
C ILE A 19 18.13 26.82 -5.84
N ASP A 20 17.96 26.12 -6.96
CA ASP A 20 18.46 26.55 -8.26
C ASP A 20 17.48 27.47 -9.01
N GLY A 21 16.48 28.04 -8.32
CA GLY A 21 15.58 29.07 -8.84
C GLY A 21 14.31 28.55 -9.51
N TRP A 22 14.01 27.25 -9.44
CA TRP A 22 12.75 26.70 -9.95
C TRP A 22 11.65 26.75 -8.89
N THR A 23 10.39 26.74 -9.31
CA THR A 23 9.30 26.44 -8.36
C THR A 23 9.20 24.93 -8.17
N THR A 24 8.68 24.45 -7.03
CA THR A 24 8.41 23.01 -6.82
C THR A 24 7.60 22.41 -7.97
N PHE A 25 6.58 23.12 -8.44
CA PHE A 25 5.76 22.66 -9.57
C PHE A 25 6.58 22.49 -10.88
N ARG A 26 7.52 23.40 -11.15
CA ARG A 26 8.35 23.40 -12.36
C ARG A 26 9.67 22.65 -12.22
N SER A 27 9.98 22.11 -11.03
CA SER A 27 11.17 21.30 -10.78
C SER A 27 11.02 19.84 -11.22
N ALA A 28 9.80 19.42 -11.55
CA ALA A 28 9.50 18.06 -12.01
C ALA A 28 10.38 17.65 -13.21
N THR A 29 11.15 16.57 -13.06
CA THR A 29 11.86 15.92 -14.15
C THR A 29 10.88 15.47 -15.24
N PHE A 30 9.80 14.82 -14.83
CA PHE A 30 8.71 14.41 -15.71
C PHE A 30 7.38 14.92 -15.16
N ALA A 31 6.57 15.53 -16.02
CA ALA A 31 5.25 16.02 -15.67
C ALA A 31 4.21 15.56 -16.67
N VAL A 32 3.07 15.11 -16.18
CA VAL A 32 1.98 14.61 -17.01
C VAL A 32 0.62 15.16 -16.60
N SER A 33 -0.13 15.62 -17.60
CA SER A 33 -1.48 16.18 -17.42
C SER A 33 -2.52 15.57 -18.37
N GLY A 34 -2.10 14.79 -19.38
CA GLY A 34 -3.04 14.14 -20.31
C GLY A 34 -3.78 12.98 -19.64
N ARG A 35 -5.12 12.99 -19.68
CA ARG A 35 -6.01 11.98 -19.07
C ARG A 35 -5.68 10.55 -19.54
N GLY A 36 -5.77 9.58 -18.64
CA GLY A 36 -5.55 8.17 -18.95
C GLY A 36 -4.09 7.82 -19.20
N PHE A 37 -3.15 8.64 -18.70
CA PHE A 37 -1.74 8.35 -18.90
C PHE A 37 -1.34 7.08 -18.15
N ILE A 38 -0.59 6.22 -18.82
CA ILE A 38 -0.04 4.99 -18.25
C ILE A 38 1.47 5.02 -18.44
N ALA A 39 2.21 4.85 -17.35
CA ALA A 39 3.64 4.54 -17.37
C ALA A 39 3.86 3.13 -16.79
N ARG A 40 4.79 2.39 -17.40
CA ARG A 40 5.12 1.03 -16.98
C ARG A 40 6.61 0.74 -17.14
N ASP A 41 7.17 -0.02 -16.20
CA ASP A 41 8.53 -0.57 -16.30
C ASP A 41 9.62 0.51 -16.56
N ILE A 42 9.53 1.65 -15.86
CA ILE A 42 10.38 2.85 -16.09
C ILE A 42 10.71 3.58 -14.78
N THR A 43 11.90 4.19 -14.71
CA THR A 43 12.33 5.04 -13.59
C THR A 43 12.20 6.53 -13.94
N PHE A 44 11.61 7.30 -13.03
CA PHE A 44 11.66 8.77 -13.00
C PHE A 44 12.53 9.20 -11.81
N GLU A 45 13.56 10.02 -12.05
CA GLU A 45 14.44 10.48 -10.98
C GLU A 45 14.70 11.98 -11.00
N ASN A 46 14.89 12.54 -9.80
CA ASN A 46 15.49 13.86 -9.63
C ASN A 46 16.77 13.74 -8.78
N THR A 47 17.90 14.09 -9.38
CA THR A 47 19.24 13.90 -8.79
C THR A 47 19.77 15.14 -8.08
N ALA A 48 18.95 16.16 -7.80
CA ALA A 48 19.39 17.40 -7.16
C ALA A 48 20.02 17.18 -5.77
N GLY A 49 19.51 16.21 -5.01
CA GLY A 49 20.04 15.85 -3.68
C GLY A 49 19.37 16.58 -2.52
N ALA A 50 19.58 16.08 -1.29
CA ALA A 50 18.91 16.59 -0.08
C ALA A 50 19.18 18.09 0.22
N ALA A 51 20.36 18.59 -0.13
CA ALA A 51 20.76 19.98 0.09
C ALA A 51 20.06 20.98 -0.84
N LYS A 52 19.37 20.50 -1.88
CA LYS A 52 18.67 21.33 -2.87
C LYS A 52 17.20 21.58 -2.55
N HIS A 53 16.73 21.10 -1.40
CA HIS A 53 15.34 21.19 -0.97
C HIS A 53 14.38 20.58 -2.01
N GLN A 54 13.23 21.20 -2.28
CA GLN A 54 12.18 20.62 -3.13
C GLN A 54 12.67 20.37 -4.56
N ALA A 55 12.62 19.12 -5.00
CA ALA A 55 13.09 18.70 -6.31
C ALA A 55 12.29 17.48 -6.80
N VAL A 56 11.27 17.74 -7.64
CA VAL A 56 10.28 16.73 -8.02
C VAL A 56 10.84 15.79 -9.10
N ALA A 57 10.67 14.48 -8.91
CA ALA A 57 11.00 13.48 -9.93
C ALA A 57 9.82 13.27 -10.89
N LEU A 58 8.61 13.09 -10.34
CA LEU A 58 7.40 12.90 -11.11
C LEU A 58 6.28 13.80 -10.58
N ARG A 59 5.62 14.53 -11.48
CA ARG A 59 4.37 15.26 -11.20
C ARG A 59 3.24 14.72 -12.07
N SER A 60 2.11 14.37 -11.44
CA SER A 60 0.90 13.96 -12.16
C SER A 60 -0.29 14.86 -11.80
N ASP A 61 -0.91 15.43 -12.82
CA ASP A 61 -2.24 16.05 -12.79
C ASP A 61 -3.20 15.31 -13.75
N SER A 62 -2.84 14.07 -14.12
CA SER A 62 -3.58 13.26 -15.08
C SER A 62 -4.67 12.47 -14.37
N ASP A 63 -5.94 12.75 -14.70
CA ASP A 63 -7.06 11.94 -14.25
C ASP A 63 -7.00 10.55 -14.89
N LEU A 64 -7.35 9.53 -14.09
CA LEU A 64 -7.29 8.12 -14.48
C LEU A 64 -5.88 7.67 -14.88
N SER A 65 -4.84 8.22 -14.23
CA SER A 65 -3.46 7.83 -14.50
C SER A 65 -3.05 6.56 -13.75
N VAL A 66 -2.24 5.73 -14.42
CA VAL A 66 -1.64 4.51 -13.85
C VAL A 66 -0.13 4.55 -13.96
N PHE A 67 0.54 4.21 -12.86
CA PHE A 67 1.97 3.95 -12.81
C PHE A 67 2.15 2.52 -12.31
N PHE A 68 2.69 1.65 -13.15
CA PHE A 68 2.78 0.21 -12.87
C PHE A 68 4.22 -0.28 -12.99
N ARG A 69 4.80 -0.78 -11.89
CA ARG A 69 6.23 -1.14 -11.83
C ARG A 69 7.11 0.02 -12.30
N CYS A 70 6.81 1.20 -11.77
CA CYS A 70 7.64 2.38 -11.94
C CYS A 70 8.50 2.60 -10.70
N GLU A 71 9.69 3.12 -10.91
CA GLU A 71 10.49 3.66 -9.82
C GLU A 71 10.41 5.20 -9.85
N ILE A 72 10.11 5.82 -8.72
CA ILE A 72 10.11 7.27 -8.57
C ILE A 72 11.04 7.62 -7.41
N LYS A 73 12.21 8.21 -7.70
CA LYS A 73 13.23 8.45 -6.67
C LYS A 73 13.78 9.87 -6.67
N GLY A 74 13.95 10.40 -5.47
CA GLY A 74 14.50 11.73 -5.23
C GLY A 74 14.88 11.88 -3.76
N TYR A 75 14.75 13.11 -3.24
CA TYR A 75 14.89 13.43 -1.82
C TYR A 75 13.61 14.12 -1.34
N GLN A 76 13.64 15.44 -1.17
CA GLN A 76 12.47 16.21 -0.78
C GLN A 76 11.51 16.42 -1.96
N ASP A 77 10.21 16.23 -1.73
CA ASP A 77 9.13 16.43 -2.72
C ASP A 77 9.24 15.49 -3.96
N THR A 78 9.62 14.23 -3.77
CA THR A 78 9.92 13.28 -4.86
C THR A 78 8.75 13.05 -5.84
N LEU A 79 7.57 12.70 -5.32
CA LEU A 79 6.36 12.41 -6.09
C LEU A 79 5.28 13.44 -5.79
N TYR A 80 4.98 14.27 -6.79
CA TYR A 80 3.92 15.26 -6.72
C TYR A 80 2.62 14.72 -7.35
N THR A 81 1.82 14.04 -6.54
CA THR A 81 0.44 13.66 -6.88
C THR A 81 -0.46 14.89 -6.80
N HIS A 82 -0.34 15.79 -7.78
CA HIS A 82 -0.86 17.15 -7.70
C HIS A 82 -2.39 17.20 -7.58
N THR A 83 -3.12 16.51 -8.45
CA THR A 83 -4.60 16.50 -8.47
C THR A 83 -5.17 15.29 -9.26
N MET A 84 -6.50 15.14 -9.29
CA MET A 84 -7.26 14.10 -9.99
C MET A 84 -7.07 12.66 -9.43
N ARG A 85 -7.68 11.66 -10.08
CA ARG A 85 -7.59 10.25 -9.66
C ARG A 85 -6.34 9.57 -10.23
N GLN A 86 -5.59 8.89 -9.38
CA GLN A 86 -4.31 8.29 -9.74
C GLN A 86 -4.12 6.92 -9.06
N PHE A 87 -3.54 5.96 -9.77
CA PHE A 87 -3.25 4.63 -9.26
C PHE A 87 -1.77 4.26 -9.45
N TYR A 88 -1.11 3.89 -8.35
CA TYR A 88 0.29 3.45 -8.33
C TYR A 88 0.32 2.00 -7.88
N ARG A 89 0.82 1.10 -8.73
CA ARG A 89 0.84 -0.35 -8.49
C ARG A 89 2.24 -0.91 -8.63
N GLU A 90 2.71 -1.64 -7.62
CA GLU A 90 4.03 -2.30 -7.64
C GLU A 90 5.19 -1.33 -7.92
N CYS A 91 5.03 -0.07 -7.50
CA CYS A 91 6.05 0.95 -7.68
C CYS A 91 7.08 0.94 -6.55
N ARG A 92 8.30 1.41 -6.84
CA ARG A 92 9.30 1.77 -5.83
C ARG A 92 9.36 3.28 -5.70
N ILE A 93 9.05 3.82 -4.53
CA ILE A 93 9.03 5.27 -4.27
C ILE A 93 9.98 5.58 -3.12
N SER A 94 10.97 6.44 -3.34
CA SER A 94 11.98 6.74 -2.32
C SER A 94 12.29 8.22 -2.18
N GLY A 95 12.38 8.72 -0.95
CA GLY A 95 12.73 10.11 -0.66
C GLY A 95 12.90 10.40 0.83
N THR A 96 12.90 11.67 1.21
CA THR A 96 13.15 12.13 2.59
C THR A 96 11.97 12.90 3.18
N VAL A 97 11.85 14.17 2.82
CA VAL A 97 10.81 15.09 3.33
C VAL A 97 9.68 15.16 2.33
N ASP A 98 8.45 14.93 2.80
CA ASP A 98 7.21 15.11 2.05
C ASP A 98 7.24 14.41 0.68
N PHE A 99 7.86 13.23 0.61
CA PHE A 99 8.27 12.68 -0.68
C PHE A 99 7.12 12.08 -1.49
N ILE A 100 5.93 11.97 -0.91
CA ILE A 100 4.64 11.80 -1.59
C ILE A 100 3.73 12.95 -1.15
N PHE A 101 3.42 13.88 -2.04
CA PHE A 101 2.67 15.09 -1.66
C PHE A 101 1.73 15.59 -2.75
N GLY A 102 0.79 16.44 -2.36
CA GLY A 102 -0.21 17.02 -3.26
C GLY A 102 -1.64 16.75 -2.80
N ASP A 103 -2.59 16.91 -3.72
CA ASP A 103 -4.02 16.88 -3.44
C ASP A 103 -4.79 16.03 -4.46
N ALA A 104 -4.15 14.98 -4.97
CA ALA A 104 -4.83 13.96 -5.76
C ALA A 104 -5.75 13.08 -4.88
N THR A 105 -6.63 12.34 -5.55
CA THR A 105 -7.27 11.14 -5.00
C THR A 105 -6.42 9.95 -5.44
N ALA A 106 -5.43 9.57 -4.64
CA ALA A 106 -4.39 8.63 -5.06
C ALA A 106 -4.39 7.35 -4.22
N VAL A 107 -4.32 6.20 -4.89
CA VAL A 107 -4.13 4.89 -4.25
C VAL A 107 -2.76 4.34 -4.63
N PHE A 108 -2.00 3.92 -3.62
CA PHE A 108 -0.73 3.21 -3.74
C PHE A 108 -0.97 1.77 -3.29
N GLN A 109 -0.75 0.80 -4.17
CA GLN A 109 -1.05 -0.59 -3.92
C GLN A 109 0.15 -1.49 -4.23
N ASN A 110 0.54 -2.35 -3.27
CA ASN A 110 1.70 -3.24 -3.40
C ASN A 110 3.02 -2.49 -3.72
N CYS A 111 3.16 -1.24 -3.28
CA CYS A 111 4.37 -0.44 -3.52
C CYS A 111 5.43 -0.68 -2.43
N GLN A 112 6.69 -0.50 -2.81
CA GLN A 112 7.81 -0.31 -1.87
C GLN A 112 8.00 1.19 -1.64
N ILE A 113 7.87 1.63 -0.39
CA ILE A 113 7.99 3.03 0.03
C ILE A 113 9.22 3.11 0.94
N LEU A 114 10.27 3.77 0.46
CA LEU A 114 11.61 3.73 1.06
C LEU A 114 12.04 5.11 1.55
N ALA A 115 12.16 5.26 2.88
CA ALA A 115 12.68 6.49 3.47
C ALA A 115 14.21 6.51 3.39
N LYS A 116 14.79 7.60 2.87
CA LYS A 116 16.23 7.75 2.64
C LYS A 116 16.92 8.53 3.75
N LYS A 117 18.24 8.49 3.76
CA LYS A 117 19.04 9.37 4.62
C LYS A 117 18.98 10.81 4.10
N GLY A 118 18.45 11.70 4.93
CA GLY A 118 18.39 13.14 4.69
C GLY A 118 19.61 13.91 5.21
N LEU A 119 19.42 15.22 5.37
CA LEU A 119 20.40 16.08 6.05
C LEU A 119 20.41 15.80 7.56
N SER A 120 21.50 16.19 8.24
CA SER A 120 21.57 16.10 9.70
C SER A 120 20.40 16.83 10.36
N ASN A 121 19.77 16.20 11.36
CA ASN A 121 18.57 16.68 12.07
C ASN A 121 17.31 16.83 11.21
N GLN A 122 17.33 16.43 9.93
CA GLN A 122 16.14 16.40 9.10
C GLN A 122 15.23 15.26 9.56
N LYS A 123 13.92 15.53 9.63
CA LYS A 123 12.89 14.51 9.86
C LYS A 123 12.32 14.11 8.51
N ASN A 124 12.20 12.82 8.26
CA ASN A 124 11.53 12.30 7.08
C ASN A 124 10.02 12.23 7.30
N THR A 125 9.27 12.52 6.23
CA THR A 125 7.82 12.43 6.19
C THR A 125 7.44 11.77 4.87
N ILE A 126 6.74 10.65 4.94
CA ILE A 126 6.33 9.92 3.74
C ILE A 126 5.30 10.73 2.98
N THR A 127 4.27 11.21 3.68
CA THR A 127 3.18 11.96 3.06
C THR A 127 3.07 13.42 3.53
N ALA A 128 2.70 14.30 2.61
CA ALA A 128 2.23 15.65 2.91
C ALA A 128 0.98 15.95 2.06
N GLN A 129 -0.17 15.49 2.54
CA GLN A 129 -1.44 15.62 1.81
C GLN A 129 -2.01 17.04 1.96
N GLY A 130 -2.52 17.56 0.84
CA GLY A 130 -2.80 18.98 0.64
C GLY A 130 -4.27 19.36 0.50
N ARG A 131 -5.22 18.58 1.03
CA ARG A 131 -6.66 18.88 0.93
C ARG A 131 -7.04 20.14 1.69
N LYS A 132 -7.73 21.07 1.03
CA LYS A 132 -8.04 22.40 1.57
C LYS A 132 -9.52 22.59 1.87
N ASP A 133 -10.39 21.81 1.25
CA ASP A 133 -11.83 21.88 1.45
C ASP A 133 -12.35 20.51 1.91
N PRO A 134 -13.22 20.43 2.94
CA PRO A 134 -13.71 19.15 3.43
C PRO A 134 -14.57 18.39 2.40
N ASN A 135 -15.13 19.10 1.42
CA ASN A 135 -15.94 18.54 0.34
C ASN A 135 -15.11 17.97 -0.82
N GLU A 136 -13.79 18.22 -0.84
CA GLU A 136 -12.91 17.60 -1.81
C GLU A 136 -12.82 16.07 -1.55
N PRO A 137 -13.00 15.23 -2.58
CA PRO A 137 -12.89 13.77 -2.44
C PRO A 137 -11.43 13.30 -2.36
N THR A 138 -10.47 14.21 -2.28
CA THR A 138 -9.02 13.96 -2.38
C THR A 138 -8.42 13.38 -1.11
N GLY A 139 -7.24 12.77 -1.24
CA GLY A 139 -6.55 12.09 -0.15
C GLY A 139 -5.65 10.98 -0.67
N PHE A 140 -4.86 10.42 0.23
CA PHE A 140 -3.97 9.31 -0.08
C PHE A 140 -4.41 8.02 0.63
N SER A 141 -4.37 6.92 -0.11
CA SER A 141 -4.64 5.59 0.41
C SER A 141 -3.46 4.67 0.08
N ILE A 142 -2.79 4.18 1.11
CA ILE A 142 -1.60 3.31 1.00
C ILE A 142 -2.01 1.90 1.45
N GLN A 143 -1.96 0.93 0.53
CA GLN A 143 -2.55 -0.41 0.70
C GLN A 143 -1.55 -1.50 0.34
N PHE A 144 -1.41 -2.53 1.18
CA PHE A 144 -0.54 -3.69 0.90
C PHE A 144 0.92 -3.30 0.58
N CYS A 145 1.34 -2.11 1.04
CA CYS A 145 2.66 -1.58 0.75
C CYS A 145 3.67 -2.08 1.77
N ASN A 146 4.95 -2.01 1.40
CA ASN A 146 6.05 -2.16 2.34
C ASN A 146 6.68 -0.78 2.58
N ILE A 147 6.58 -0.30 3.82
CA ILE A 147 7.17 0.95 4.28
C ILE A 147 8.42 0.62 5.10
N SER A 148 9.59 0.97 4.58
CA SER A 148 10.89 0.64 5.19
C SER A 148 11.92 1.74 4.99
N ALA A 149 13.05 1.63 5.68
CA ALA A 149 14.24 2.42 5.40
C ALA A 149 14.91 1.94 4.10
N ASP A 150 15.40 2.88 3.29
CA ASP A 150 16.35 2.59 2.22
C ASP A 150 17.73 2.23 2.82
N ILE A 151 18.59 1.63 2.01
CA ILE A 151 19.91 1.11 2.41
C ILE A 151 20.78 2.17 3.11
N ASP A 152 20.67 3.43 2.70
CA ASP A 152 21.45 4.55 3.24
C ASP A 152 20.97 5.03 4.62
N LEU A 153 19.71 4.77 4.96
CA LEU A 153 19.08 5.16 6.22
C LEU A 153 19.21 4.08 7.30
N LEU A 154 19.36 2.80 6.95
CA LEU A 154 19.43 1.69 7.92
C LEU A 154 20.39 1.94 9.11
N PRO A 155 21.61 2.51 8.93
CA PRO A 155 22.51 2.78 10.06
C PRO A 155 22.11 3.98 10.93
N TYR A 156 21.11 4.75 10.50
CA TYR A 156 20.74 6.05 11.06
C TYR A 156 19.25 6.15 11.44
N THR A 157 18.52 5.04 11.50
CA THR A 157 17.08 5.02 11.87
C THR A 157 16.82 5.63 13.26
N ASN A 158 17.80 5.57 14.16
CA ASN A 158 17.75 6.15 15.50
C ASN A 158 18.09 7.66 15.55
N SER A 159 18.58 8.26 14.48
CA SER A 159 18.94 9.69 14.44
C SER A 159 18.22 10.48 13.34
N THR A 160 17.75 9.81 12.30
CA THR A 160 16.93 10.37 11.23
C THR A 160 15.52 9.82 11.37
N TYR A 161 14.67 10.57 12.08
CA TYR A 161 13.32 10.14 12.42
C TYR A 161 12.39 10.18 11.20
N THR A 162 11.63 9.09 10.99
CA THR A 162 10.66 8.98 9.88
C THR A 162 9.23 8.85 10.40
N TYR A 163 8.32 9.58 9.76
CA TYR A 163 6.89 9.61 10.06
C TYR A 163 6.06 9.29 8.82
N LEU A 164 4.86 8.74 9.01
CA LEU A 164 3.89 8.43 7.94
C LEU A 164 3.45 9.69 7.19
N GLY A 165 3.42 10.84 7.85
CA GLY A 165 3.19 12.12 7.19
C GLY A 165 2.95 13.28 8.13
N ARG A 166 2.65 14.44 7.52
CA ARG A 166 2.29 15.69 8.19
C ARG A 166 1.28 16.51 7.38
N PRO A 167 0.37 17.27 8.04
CA PRO A 167 -0.77 17.88 7.36
C PRO A 167 -0.38 19.18 6.64
N TRP A 168 -0.12 19.11 5.33
CA TRP A 168 0.25 20.31 4.56
C TRP A 168 -0.88 21.35 4.52
N LYS A 169 -2.13 20.88 4.55
CA LYS A 169 -3.35 21.71 4.54
C LYS A 169 -4.38 21.23 5.56
N ILE A 170 -5.37 22.10 5.79
CA ILE A 170 -6.32 22.03 6.91
C ILE A 170 -7.15 20.75 6.98
N PHE A 171 -7.47 20.13 5.85
CA PHE A 171 -8.25 18.89 5.82
C PHE A 171 -7.41 17.70 5.34
N SER A 172 -6.09 17.74 5.56
CA SER A 172 -5.15 16.70 5.13
C SER A 172 -5.70 15.30 5.42
N ARG A 173 -5.70 14.43 4.41
CA ARG A 173 -6.32 13.10 4.50
C ARG A 173 -5.43 12.00 3.96
N THR A 174 -4.98 11.11 4.83
CA THR A 174 -4.10 9.98 4.49
C THR A 174 -4.52 8.75 5.29
N VAL A 175 -4.69 7.62 4.62
CA VAL A 175 -4.95 6.32 5.26
C VAL A 175 -3.86 5.34 4.85
N VAL A 176 -3.31 4.62 5.84
CA VAL A 176 -2.37 3.52 5.63
C VAL A 176 -3.01 2.24 6.13
N MET A 177 -3.17 1.26 5.27
CA MET A 177 -3.88 0.03 5.61
C MET A 177 -3.24 -1.22 5.04
N GLN A 178 -3.36 -2.32 5.80
CA GLN A 178 -2.89 -3.66 5.43
C GLN A 178 -1.45 -3.67 4.91
N SER A 179 -0.61 -2.77 5.44
CA SER A 179 0.75 -2.54 4.97
C SER A 179 1.78 -2.97 6.02
N TYR A 180 2.93 -3.45 5.55
CA TYR A 180 4.08 -3.70 6.42
C TYR A 180 4.77 -2.37 6.76
N MET A 181 5.11 -2.19 8.03
CA MET A 181 5.91 -1.07 8.53
C MET A 181 7.13 -1.57 9.29
N SER A 182 8.32 -1.27 8.79
CA SER A 182 9.55 -1.51 9.54
C SER A 182 9.65 -0.58 10.75
N ASP A 183 10.62 -0.83 11.62
CA ASP A 183 10.94 -0.04 12.81
C ASP A 183 11.48 1.38 12.50
N VAL A 184 11.58 1.74 11.21
CA VAL A 184 11.91 3.10 10.77
C VAL A 184 10.84 4.11 11.18
N ILE A 185 9.58 3.67 11.28
CA ILE A 185 8.46 4.53 11.64
C ILE A 185 8.49 4.80 13.14
N ARG A 186 8.51 6.09 13.49
CA ARG A 186 8.47 6.52 14.89
C ARG A 186 7.19 6.06 15.57
N PRO A 187 7.20 5.74 16.88
CA PRO A 187 6.00 5.31 17.60
C PRO A 187 4.84 6.31 17.52
N GLN A 188 5.14 7.60 17.44
CA GLN A 188 4.15 8.68 17.23
C GLN A 188 3.37 8.52 15.92
N GLY A 189 3.96 7.90 14.89
CA GLY A 189 3.38 7.68 13.57
C GLY A 189 3.38 8.93 12.70
N TRP A 190 2.81 10.02 13.19
CA TRP A 190 2.54 11.25 12.44
C TRP A 190 3.28 12.45 13.05
N LEU A 191 3.59 13.45 12.23
CA LEU A 191 4.32 14.66 12.63
C LEU A 191 3.48 15.91 12.40
N GLU A 192 3.54 16.86 13.33
CA GLU A 192 2.85 18.14 13.21
C GLU A 192 3.38 18.93 11.99
N TRP A 193 2.52 19.73 11.36
CA TRP A 193 2.98 20.70 10.36
C TRP A 193 3.63 21.91 11.03
N SER A 194 2.89 22.54 11.96
CA SER A 194 3.35 23.68 12.75
C SER A 194 2.48 23.83 14.00
N GLY A 195 3.01 23.48 15.18
CA GLY A 195 2.24 23.55 16.43
C GLY A 195 1.01 22.64 16.38
N ASP A 196 -0.14 23.16 16.82
CA ASP A 196 -1.43 22.47 16.84
C ASP A 196 -2.25 22.63 15.55
N GLN A 197 -1.65 23.21 14.51
CA GLN A 197 -2.31 23.49 13.25
C GLN A 197 -2.85 22.21 12.59
N TYR A 198 -4.15 22.21 12.30
CA TYR A 198 -4.91 21.18 11.57
C TYR A 198 -5.12 19.85 12.30
N LEU A 199 -4.63 19.70 13.53
CA LEU A 199 -4.67 18.42 14.24
C LEU A 199 -6.09 17.95 14.59
N ASP A 200 -7.03 18.88 14.63
CA ASP A 200 -8.45 18.67 14.89
C ASP A 200 -9.30 18.40 13.63
N THR A 201 -8.78 18.78 12.46
CA THR A 201 -9.51 18.84 11.18
C THR A 201 -8.98 17.88 10.11
N LEU A 202 -7.72 17.44 10.24
CA LEU A 202 -7.15 16.38 9.42
C LEU A 202 -7.88 15.04 9.62
N HIS A 203 -7.66 14.09 8.71
CA HIS A 203 -8.18 12.74 8.81
C HIS A 203 -7.08 11.72 8.49
N TYR A 204 -6.40 11.24 9.53
CA TYR A 204 -5.37 10.21 9.43
C TYR A 204 -5.84 8.88 9.98
N GLY A 205 -5.73 7.83 9.18
CA GLY A 205 -6.24 6.49 9.51
C GLY A 205 -5.19 5.41 9.39
N GLU A 206 -5.19 4.47 10.33
CA GLU A 206 -4.41 3.23 10.26
C GLU A 206 -5.35 2.02 10.41
N TYR A 207 -5.23 1.01 9.54
CA TYR A 207 -6.07 -0.20 9.55
C TYR A 207 -5.26 -1.47 9.25
N LEU A 208 -5.21 -2.42 10.19
CA LEU A 208 -4.56 -3.73 10.01
C LEU A 208 -3.13 -3.68 9.44
N ASN A 209 -2.35 -2.65 9.78
CA ASN A 209 -0.93 -2.62 9.47
C ASN A 209 -0.17 -3.61 10.37
N TYR A 210 0.97 -4.10 9.90
CA TYR A 210 1.78 -5.09 10.61
C TYR A 210 3.28 -4.78 10.50
N GLY A 211 4.08 -5.49 11.29
CA GLY A 211 5.52 -5.24 11.40
C GLY A 211 5.88 -4.35 12.60
N PRO A 212 7.18 -4.19 12.88
CA PRO A 212 7.66 -3.55 14.12
C PRO A 212 7.29 -2.06 14.24
N GLY A 213 7.05 -1.35 13.14
CA GLY A 213 6.62 0.06 13.14
C GLY A 213 5.09 0.27 13.26
N ALA A 214 4.30 -0.81 13.19
CA ALA A 214 2.84 -0.73 13.14
C ALA A 214 2.16 -0.59 14.51
N GLY A 215 2.93 -0.59 15.61
CA GLY A 215 2.37 -0.51 16.97
C GLY A 215 1.61 0.80 17.23
N LEU A 216 0.34 0.69 17.66
CA LEU A 216 -0.57 1.83 17.80
C LEU A 216 -0.54 2.51 19.17
N ALA A 217 0.02 1.86 20.20
CA ALA A 217 -0.08 2.28 21.60
C ALA A 217 0.50 3.68 21.90
N ASN A 218 1.49 4.12 21.12
CA ASN A 218 2.22 5.37 21.31
C ASN A 218 1.97 6.39 20.20
N ARG A 219 0.94 6.16 19.37
CA ARG A 219 0.55 7.10 18.32
C ARG A 219 0.09 8.43 18.94
N VAL A 220 0.16 9.48 18.14
CA VAL A 220 -0.37 10.80 18.50
C VAL A 220 -1.84 10.72 18.94
N LYS A 221 -2.24 11.63 19.83
CA LYS A 221 -3.62 11.68 20.38
C LYS A 221 -4.45 12.80 19.77
N TRP A 222 -4.16 13.16 18.52
CA TRP A 222 -4.83 14.25 17.83
C TRP A 222 -6.29 13.86 17.52
N PRO A 223 -7.26 14.79 17.59
CA PRO A 223 -8.65 14.47 17.28
C PRO A 223 -8.86 13.92 15.86
N GLY A 224 -8.06 14.40 14.89
CA GLY A 224 -8.10 13.93 13.50
C GLY A 224 -7.37 12.60 13.23
N TYR A 225 -6.69 12.02 14.23
CA TYR A 225 -6.07 10.70 14.09
C TYR A 225 -7.05 9.61 14.53
N HIS A 226 -7.13 8.54 13.75
CA HIS A 226 -8.11 7.48 13.92
C HIS A 226 -7.45 6.10 13.76
N ILE A 227 -7.70 5.23 14.73
CA ILE A 227 -7.49 3.80 14.59
C ILE A 227 -8.77 3.23 13.98
N PHE A 228 -8.67 2.63 12.81
CA PHE A 228 -9.80 1.94 12.19
C PHE A 228 -9.87 0.53 12.78
N ASN A 229 -11.00 0.20 13.39
CA ASN A 229 -11.23 -1.09 14.03
C ASN A 229 -12.14 -2.00 13.20
N THR A 230 -12.77 -1.46 12.15
CA THR A 230 -13.71 -2.19 11.30
C THR A 230 -13.37 -2.01 9.82
N SER A 231 -13.66 -3.02 9.00
CA SER A 231 -13.48 -2.95 7.54
C SER A 231 -14.30 -1.83 6.90
N ASN A 232 -15.46 -1.50 7.46
CA ASN A 232 -16.32 -0.42 6.97
C ASN A 232 -15.63 0.96 7.01
N GLN A 233 -14.82 1.24 8.04
CA GLN A 233 -14.06 2.50 8.12
C GLN A 233 -12.98 2.59 7.02
N ALA A 234 -12.36 1.45 6.69
CA ALA A 234 -11.35 1.35 5.64
C ALA A 234 -11.96 1.31 4.22
N ASN A 235 -13.20 0.85 4.07
CA ASN A 235 -13.82 0.57 2.77
C ASN A 235 -13.87 1.79 1.84
N ASN A 236 -14.10 2.99 2.40
CA ASN A 236 -14.13 4.24 1.62
C ASN A 236 -12.79 4.62 1.00
N PHE A 237 -11.69 4.03 1.46
CA PHE A 237 -10.34 4.30 0.99
C PHE A 237 -9.82 3.23 0.03
N THR A 238 -10.67 2.30 -0.40
CA THR A 238 -10.31 1.19 -1.30
C THR A 238 -10.24 1.63 -2.76
N VAL A 239 -9.65 0.82 -3.64
CA VAL A 239 -9.60 1.14 -5.07
C VAL A 239 -11.01 1.32 -5.65
N ALA A 240 -11.94 0.44 -5.31
CA ALA A 240 -13.31 0.48 -5.83
C ALA A 240 -14.09 1.72 -5.38
N GLN A 241 -13.92 2.15 -4.12
CA GLN A 241 -14.69 3.27 -3.57
C GLN A 241 -13.99 4.61 -3.75
N PHE A 242 -12.68 4.67 -3.52
CA PHE A 242 -11.96 5.93 -3.40
C PHE A 242 -11.64 6.56 -4.75
N ILE A 243 -11.27 5.73 -5.73
CA ILE A 243 -10.92 6.18 -7.09
C ILE A 243 -11.85 5.60 -8.15
N GLU A 244 -12.97 4.97 -7.75
CA GLU A 244 -13.92 4.30 -8.65
C GLU A 244 -13.22 3.32 -9.61
N GLY A 245 -12.18 2.62 -9.12
CA GLY A 245 -11.24 1.88 -9.95
C GLY A 245 -11.89 0.85 -10.88
N ASN A 246 -12.98 0.23 -10.44
CA ASN A 246 -13.74 -0.75 -11.24
C ASN A 246 -14.29 -0.19 -12.56
N LEU A 247 -14.47 1.13 -12.66
CA LEU A 247 -14.99 1.77 -13.86
C LEU A 247 -13.93 1.97 -14.95
N TRP A 248 -12.63 1.94 -14.61
CA TRP A 248 -11.58 2.37 -15.55
C TRP A 248 -10.30 1.55 -15.52
N LEU A 249 -9.88 0.99 -14.38
CA LEU A 249 -8.67 0.19 -14.28
C LEU A 249 -8.70 -1.10 -15.13
N PRO A 250 -9.82 -1.84 -15.28
CA PRO A 250 -9.84 -3.04 -16.12
C PRO A 250 -9.35 -2.80 -17.56
N SER A 251 -9.68 -1.64 -18.14
CA SER A 251 -9.26 -1.27 -19.50
C SER A 251 -7.75 -1.05 -19.66
N THR A 252 -7.03 -0.88 -18.55
CA THR A 252 -5.57 -0.65 -18.54
C THR A 252 -4.76 -1.95 -18.57
N GLY A 253 -5.39 -3.09 -18.29
CA GLY A 253 -4.74 -4.38 -18.15
C GLY A 253 -3.89 -4.54 -16.88
N VAL A 254 -3.86 -3.54 -15.98
CA VAL A 254 -3.15 -3.61 -14.70
C VAL A 254 -4.06 -4.27 -13.66
N ARG A 255 -3.56 -5.34 -13.03
CA ARG A 255 -4.28 -6.02 -11.93
C ARG A 255 -4.29 -5.14 -10.68
N TYR A 256 -5.40 -5.16 -9.95
CA TYR A 256 -5.58 -4.39 -8.72
C TYR A 256 -6.57 -5.08 -7.79
N THR A 257 -6.36 -4.95 -6.49
CA THR A 257 -7.30 -5.39 -5.46
C THR A 257 -8.34 -4.30 -5.23
N ALA A 258 -9.61 -4.64 -5.45
CA ALA A 258 -10.71 -3.66 -5.41
C ALA A 258 -11.02 -3.16 -3.99
N GLY A 259 -10.88 -4.02 -2.97
CA GLY A 259 -11.18 -3.71 -1.56
C GLY A 259 -10.69 -4.80 -0.59
N PRO A 260 -10.94 -4.67 0.73
CA PRO A 260 -10.29 -5.46 1.79
C PRO A 260 -10.81 -6.92 1.87
N GLY A 261 -11.76 -7.28 1.00
CA GLY A 261 -12.23 -8.64 0.76
C GLY A 261 -12.55 -8.89 -0.72
N GLY A 262 -12.02 -8.07 -1.63
CA GLY A 262 -12.24 -8.24 -3.06
C GLY A 262 -11.22 -9.20 -3.64
N CYS A 263 -11.67 -10.38 -4.08
CA CYS A 263 -10.96 -11.18 -5.07
C CYS A 263 -10.55 -10.26 -6.22
N THR A 264 -9.25 -10.19 -6.50
CA THR A 264 -8.80 -9.77 -7.83
C THR A 264 -9.34 -10.80 -8.81
N LEU A 265 -9.90 -10.38 -9.96
CA LEU A 265 -10.06 -11.28 -11.10
C LEU A 265 -8.70 -11.96 -11.39
N GLY A 266 -8.55 -13.21 -10.95
CA GLY A 266 -7.35 -14.03 -11.11
C GLY A 266 -6.37 -14.12 -9.91
N GLN A 267 -6.83 -14.01 -8.66
CA GLN A 267 -6.12 -14.64 -7.52
C GLN A 267 -7.12 -15.26 -6.54
N SER A 268 -7.09 -16.59 -6.42
CA SER A 268 -7.66 -17.29 -5.26
C SER A 268 -6.90 -16.95 -3.99
N PHE A 269 -7.60 -16.54 -2.94
CA PHE A 269 -7.07 -16.47 -1.58
C PHE A 269 -7.23 -17.82 -0.85
N LEU A 270 -6.64 -18.89 -1.38
CA LEU A 270 -6.58 -20.18 -0.68
C LEU A 270 -5.30 -20.35 0.14
N SER A 271 -4.33 -19.44 -0.02
CA SER A 271 -3.16 -19.31 0.85
C SER A 271 -3.39 -18.32 1.98
N SER A 272 -2.87 -18.64 3.17
CA SER A 272 -2.99 -17.81 4.37
C SER A 272 -1.64 -17.54 5.04
N THR A 273 -1.54 -16.41 5.75
CA THR A 273 -0.40 -16.17 6.63
C THR A 273 -0.65 -16.82 8.00
N LEU A 274 0.14 -17.83 8.36
CA LEU A 274 0.08 -18.47 9.67
C LEU A 274 1.16 -17.90 10.60
N THR A 275 0.74 -17.54 11.81
CA THR A 275 1.64 -17.06 12.88
C THR A 275 1.90 -18.17 13.90
N ILE A 276 2.87 -17.96 14.79
CA ILE A 276 3.22 -18.90 15.88
C ILE A 276 2.09 -19.13 16.90
N PHE A 277 0.96 -18.46 16.76
CA PHE A 277 -0.25 -18.71 17.55
C PHE A 277 -0.87 -20.08 17.24
N ILE A 278 -0.71 -20.57 16.00
CA ILE A 278 -1.17 -21.91 15.62
C ILE A 278 -0.23 -22.94 16.23
N ASP A 279 -0.80 -23.91 16.95
CA ASP A 279 -0.04 -25.03 17.49
C ASP A 279 0.68 -25.78 16.34
N PRO A 280 1.95 -26.17 16.49
CA PRO A 280 2.68 -26.87 15.43
C PRO A 280 1.99 -28.14 14.91
N THR A 281 1.16 -28.79 15.74
CA THR A 281 0.33 -29.95 15.34
C THR A 281 -0.81 -29.55 14.39
N GLY A 282 -1.25 -28.29 14.42
CA GLY A 282 -2.24 -27.70 13.53
C GLY A 282 -3.67 -28.10 13.90
N TRP A 283 -4.01 -29.37 13.73
CA TRP A 283 -5.36 -29.91 13.89
C TRP A 283 -5.48 -30.72 15.19
N THR A 284 -6.66 -30.68 15.82
CA THR A 284 -6.94 -31.41 17.07
C THR A 284 -8.18 -32.28 16.94
N ASN A 285 -8.12 -33.49 17.49
CA ASN A 285 -9.15 -34.51 17.36
C ASN A 285 -10.30 -34.25 18.36
N TRP A 286 -11.49 -34.71 18.02
CA TRP A 286 -12.56 -34.85 19.00
C TRP A 286 -12.27 -36.02 19.95
N PHE A 287 -12.92 -36.02 21.11
CA PHE A 287 -12.75 -37.08 22.11
C PHE A 287 -13.11 -38.46 21.52
N GLY A 288 -12.16 -39.39 21.57
CA GLY A 288 -12.35 -40.77 21.10
C GLY A 288 -12.03 -41.03 19.62
N ASP A 289 -11.19 -40.20 18.99
CA ASP A 289 -10.65 -40.40 17.63
C ASP A 289 -11.71 -40.60 16.52
N GLN A 290 -12.88 -40.01 16.71
CA GLN A 290 -13.97 -40.12 15.75
C GLN A 290 -13.65 -39.34 14.47
N GLY A 291 -13.68 -40.02 13.32
CA GLY A 291 -13.69 -39.40 11.99
C GLY A 291 -12.32 -39.08 11.37
N LEU A 292 -11.20 -39.52 11.97
CA LEU A 292 -9.85 -39.21 11.46
C LEU A 292 -9.56 -39.74 10.05
N ASP A 293 -10.30 -40.77 9.61
CA ASP A 293 -10.14 -41.42 8.30
C ASP A 293 -11.15 -40.94 7.24
N GLY A 294 -12.16 -40.16 7.63
CA GLY A 294 -13.26 -39.71 6.75
C GLY A 294 -13.39 -38.20 6.60
N LEU A 295 -12.55 -37.43 7.30
CA LEU A 295 -12.49 -35.97 7.24
C LEU A 295 -11.38 -35.54 6.28
N TYR A 296 -11.56 -34.42 5.59
CA TYR A 296 -10.54 -33.84 4.71
C TYR A 296 -10.06 -32.52 5.29
N TYR A 297 -8.84 -32.49 5.79
CA TYR A 297 -8.17 -31.33 6.37
C TYR A 297 -7.04 -30.88 5.43
N GLY A 298 -7.26 -29.80 4.69
CA GLY A 298 -6.32 -29.31 3.68
C GLY A 298 -5.57 -28.05 4.14
N GLU A 299 -4.26 -28.01 3.91
CA GLU A 299 -3.47 -26.76 3.92
C GLU A 299 -2.85 -26.54 2.53
N TYR A 300 -2.92 -25.30 2.00
CA TYR A 300 -2.33 -24.93 0.71
C TYR A 300 -1.52 -23.63 0.83
N ASP A 301 -0.26 -23.69 0.40
CA ASP A 301 0.64 -22.53 0.20
C ASP A 301 0.62 -21.47 1.32
N ASN A 302 0.48 -21.93 2.56
CA ASN A 302 0.52 -21.06 3.73
C ASN A 302 1.94 -20.51 3.94
N TYR A 303 2.05 -19.26 4.38
CA TYR A 303 3.35 -18.60 4.61
C TYR A 303 3.41 -17.93 6.00
N GLY A 304 4.61 -17.61 6.48
CA GLY A 304 4.82 -17.01 7.81
C GLY A 304 5.33 -18.00 8.87
N PRO A 305 5.63 -17.53 10.10
CA PRO A 305 6.40 -18.31 11.07
C PRO A 305 5.64 -19.53 11.65
N GLY A 306 4.32 -19.64 11.45
CA GLY A 306 3.52 -20.82 11.82
C GLY A 306 3.22 -21.77 10.65
N SER A 307 3.75 -21.50 9.45
CA SER A 307 3.40 -22.24 8.22
C SER A 307 4.15 -23.56 8.01
N ALA A 308 5.16 -23.85 8.84
CA ALA A 308 5.89 -25.11 8.73
C ALA A 308 4.96 -26.30 9.01
N VAL A 309 4.98 -27.29 8.12
CA VAL A 309 4.07 -28.44 8.16
C VAL A 309 4.71 -29.71 8.73
N ASP A 310 6.01 -29.69 8.98
CA ASP A 310 6.80 -30.86 9.42
C ASP A 310 6.32 -31.46 10.74
N SER A 311 5.59 -30.69 11.55
CA SER A 311 5.06 -31.10 12.86
C SER A 311 3.54 -31.33 12.88
N ARG A 312 2.87 -31.27 11.73
CA ARG A 312 1.41 -31.44 11.63
C ARG A 312 0.98 -32.87 11.94
N VAL A 313 -0.29 -33.03 12.28
CA VAL A 313 -0.90 -34.35 12.51
C VAL A 313 -0.69 -35.30 11.34
N THR A 314 -0.55 -36.59 11.64
CA THR A 314 -0.34 -37.67 10.64
C THR A 314 -1.63 -38.43 10.32
N TRP A 315 -2.79 -37.79 10.54
CA TRP A 315 -4.08 -38.42 10.29
C TRP A 315 -4.25 -38.74 8.80
N PRO A 316 -4.87 -39.88 8.44
CA PRO A 316 -5.12 -40.21 7.04
C PRO A 316 -5.91 -39.14 6.28
N GLY A 317 -6.77 -38.40 6.98
CA GLY A 317 -7.55 -37.28 6.42
C GLY A 317 -6.84 -35.92 6.36
N PHE A 318 -5.56 -35.82 6.75
CA PHE A 318 -4.79 -34.58 6.61
C PHE A 318 -4.00 -34.55 5.31
N HIS A 319 -4.11 -33.44 4.57
CA HIS A 319 -3.55 -33.26 3.25
C HIS A 319 -2.80 -31.93 3.14
N ILE A 320 -1.54 -32.00 2.72
CA ILE A 320 -0.86 -30.86 2.12
C ILE A 320 -1.29 -30.82 0.65
N MET A 321 -2.15 -29.86 0.33
CA MET A 321 -2.79 -29.77 -0.96
C MET A 321 -1.82 -29.24 -2.01
N ASP A 322 -1.88 -29.79 -3.21
CA ASP A 322 -1.32 -29.16 -4.39
C ASP A 322 -2.36 -28.28 -5.10
N ALA A 323 -1.96 -27.62 -6.19
CA ALA A 323 -2.85 -26.73 -6.94
C ALA A 323 -4.11 -27.43 -7.48
N TYR A 324 -4.05 -28.73 -7.82
CA TYR A 324 -5.21 -29.48 -8.31
C TYR A 324 -6.18 -29.81 -7.18
N ASP A 325 -5.66 -30.16 -6.00
CA ASP A 325 -6.47 -30.44 -4.82
C ASP A 325 -7.31 -29.20 -4.44
N VAL A 326 -6.70 -28.01 -4.46
CA VAL A 326 -7.41 -26.77 -4.09
C VAL A 326 -8.53 -26.39 -5.04
N TYR A 327 -8.47 -26.85 -6.30
CA TYR A 327 -9.51 -26.55 -7.29
C TYR A 327 -10.89 -26.98 -6.80
N ASN A 328 -10.95 -28.15 -6.15
CA ASN A 328 -12.18 -28.72 -5.62
C ASN A 328 -12.76 -27.91 -4.44
N PHE A 329 -11.97 -27.00 -3.86
CA PHE A 329 -12.34 -26.13 -2.75
C PHE A 329 -12.61 -24.68 -3.18
N THR A 330 -12.53 -24.39 -4.49
CA THR A 330 -12.99 -23.11 -5.05
C THR A 330 -14.50 -23.00 -4.92
N VAL A 331 -15.02 -21.76 -4.94
CA VAL A 331 -16.46 -21.49 -4.73
C VAL A 331 -17.32 -22.26 -5.74
N SER A 332 -16.95 -22.28 -7.02
CA SER A 332 -17.74 -22.93 -8.10
C SER A 332 -17.81 -24.44 -7.99
N TYR A 333 -16.75 -25.08 -7.47
CA TYR A 333 -16.69 -26.54 -7.37
C TYR A 333 -17.16 -27.06 -6.02
N PHE A 334 -16.83 -26.37 -4.93
CA PHE A 334 -17.17 -26.80 -3.58
C PHE A 334 -18.62 -26.47 -3.22
N ILE A 335 -19.09 -25.30 -3.63
CA ILE A 335 -20.48 -24.88 -3.45
C ILE A 335 -21.17 -25.11 -4.79
N THR A 336 -21.66 -26.34 -5.01
CA THR A 336 -22.45 -26.68 -6.21
C THR A 336 -23.67 -25.78 -6.30
N GLY A 337 -23.61 -24.72 -7.12
CA GLY A 337 -24.68 -23.73 -7.15
C GLY A 337 -24.45 -22.54 -8.06
N ASP A 338 -24.11 -22.77 -9.34
CA ASP A 338 -24.10 -21.72 -10.38
C ASP A 338 -25.43 -20.93 -10.38
N GLU A 339 -26.57 -21.59 -10.10
CA GLU A 339 -27.87 -20.91 -10.05
C GLU A 339 -28.08 -20.04 -8.79
N TRP A 340 -27.55 -20.43 -7.63
CA TRP A 340 -27.71 -19.64 -6.40
C TRP A 340 -26.83 -18.41 -6.41
N LEU A 341 -25.57 -18.55 -6.83
CA LEU A 341 -24.61 -17.48 -6.77
C LEU A 341 -24.93 -16.34 -7.75
N HIS A 342 -25.45 -16.63 -8.96
CA HIS A 342 -25.98 -15.62 -9.89
C HIS A 342 -27.21 -14.86 -9.36
N SER A 343 -27.96 -15.43 -8.40
CA SER A 343 -29.11 -14.77 -7.78
C SER A 343 -28.71 -13.81 -6.65
N THR A 344 -27.47 -13.92 -6.16
CA THR A 344 -26.94 -13.03 -5.14
C THR A 344 -26.16 -11.90 -5.82
N SER A 345 -26.42 -10.64 -5.46
CA SER A 345 -25.61 -9.50 -5.91
C SER A 345 -24.20 -9.48 -5.30
N PHE A 346 -23.76 -10.60 -4.70
CA PHE A 346 -22.46 -10.77 -4.09
C PHE A 346 -21.46 -11.23 -5.16
N PRO A 347 -20.37 -10.49 -5.38
CA PRO A 347 -19.30 -10.93 -6.28
C PRO A 347 -18.55 -12.13 -5.68
N TYR A 348 -18.26 -13.13 -6.51
CA TYR A 348 -17.46 -14.33 -6.19
C TYR A 348 -16.52 -14.67 -7.37
N ASP A 349 -15.50 -15.50 -7.12
CA ASP A 349 -14.44 -15.88 -8.08
C ASP A 349 -14.44 -17.41 -8.32
N ASP A 350 -14.24 -17.82 -9.58
CA ASP A 350 -14.51 -19.16 -10.10
C ASP A 350 -13.26 -19.99 -10.49
N GLY A 351 -12.08 -19.67 -9.96
CA GLY A 351 -10.90 -20.47 -10.28
C GLY A 351 -9.61 -20.07 -9.55
N ILE A 352 -8.63 -20.97 -9.61
CA ILE A 352 -7.33 -20.94 -8.89
C ILE A 352 -6.50 -19.71 -9.23
#